data_AF-A0AAV3UHB5-F1
#
_entry.id   AF-A0AAV3UHB5-F1
#
_cell.length_a   1.000
_cell.length_b   1.000
_cell.length_c   1.000
_cell.angle_alpha   90.00
_cell.angle_beta   90.00
_cell.angle_gamma   90.00
#
_symmetry.space_group_name_H-M   'P 1'
#
loop_
_entity.id
_entity.type
_entity.pdbx_description
1 polymer ?
#
loop_
_entity_poly.entity_id
_entity_poly.type
_entity_poly.pdbx_seq_one_letter_code
_entity_poly.pdbx_strand_id
1 'polypeptide(L)'
;MRIIFLSNYNINWGWVDPQNRKSLRTTFVIHPGTPYWINFNLQPDDYVFQPGHRIGIVVLSSDHYFTKRPPDSTGDTVISVDVKKITIPVPIVGGETALANALPEE
;
A
#
# COMPACT_ATOMS: atom_id res chain seq x y z
N MET A 1 -4.27 -5.95 5.73
CA MET A 1 -4.11 -4.56 5.27
C MET A 1 -3.83 -4.61 3.76
N ARG A 2 -4.65 -3.95 2.95
CA ARG A 2 -4.49 -3.79 1.50
C ARG A 2 -3.98 -2.37 1.21
N ILE A 3 -3.04 -2.23 0.28
CA ILE A 3 -2.70 -0.95 -0.33
C ILE A 3 -3.13 -1.00 -1.80
N ILE A 4 -3.83 0.04 -2.27
CA ILE A 4 -4.33 0.20 -3.64
C ILE A 4 -3.77 1.49 -4.22
N PHE A 5 -3.34 1.46 -5.48
CA PHE A 5 -3.05 2.66 -6.24
C PHE A 5 -4.27 3.00 -7.11
N LEU A 6 -4.88 4.14 -6.85
CA LEU A 6 -6.00 4.66 -7.62
C LEU A 6 -5.50 5.68 -8.65
N SER A 7 -5.57 5.33 -9.93
CA SER A 7 -5.96 6.31 -10.95
C SER A 7 -7.42 6.02 -11.31
N ASN A 8 -7.97 6.57 -12.40
CA ASN A 8 -9.30 6.14 -12.92
C ASN A 8 -9.39 4.62 -13.21
N TYR A 9 -8.28 3.89 -13.04
CA TYR A 9 -8.13 2.44 -13.04
C TYR A 9 -7.35 1.98 -11.79
N ASN A 10 -7.73 0.82 -11.22
CA ASN A 10 -6.90 0.11 -10.23
C ASN A 10 -5.67 -0.44 -10.94
N ILE A 11 -4.53 0.23 -10.79
CA ILE A 11 -3.29 -0.15 -11.48
C ILE A 11 -2.61 -1.29 -10.73
N ASN A 12 -2.45 -1.13 -9.41
CA ASN A 12 -1.78 -2.12 -8.59
C ASN A 12 -2.39 -2.28 -7.20
N TRP A 13 -2.18 -3.45 -6.63
CA TRP A 13 -2.73 -3.88 -5.36
C TRP A 13 -1.82 -4.92 -4.69
N GLY A 14 -1.83 -4.91 -3.36
CA GLY A 14 -1.14 -5.92 -2.57
C GLY A 14 -1.69 -6.00 -1.16
N TRP A 15 -1.39 -7.10 -0.49
CA TRP A 15 -1.76 -7.35 0.89
C TRP A 15 -0.62 -7.97 1.66
N VAL A 16 -0.63 -7.73 2.95
CA VAL A 16 0.27 -8.36 3.89
C VAL A 16 -0.49 -8.63 5.19
N ASP A 17 -0.21 -9.80 5.78
CA ASP A 17 -0.55 -10.06 7.18
C ASP A 17 0.50 -9.35 8.05
N PRO A 18 0.12 -8.39 8.91
CA PRO A 18 1.08 -7.69 9.76
C PRO A 18 1.81 -8.62 10.76
N GLN A 19 1.30 -9.83 11.01
CA GLN A 19 2.02 -10.84 11.79
C GLN A 19 3.22 -11.40 11.04
N ASN A 20 3.20 -11.35 9.70
CA ASN A 20 4.29 -11.79 8.83
C ASN A 20 5.29 -10.67 8.50
N ARG A 21 5.27 -9.56 9.23
CA ARG A 21 6.12 -8.37 8.99
C ARG A 21 7.63 -8.63 8.95
N LYS A 22 8.10 -9.76 9.49
CA LYS A 22 9.52 -10.16 9.51
C LYS A 22 9.83 -11.37 8.64
N SER A 23 8.82 -12.16 8.25
CA SER A 23 9.01 -13.44 7.56
C SER A 23 7.72 -13.90 6.90
N LEU A 24 7.84 -14.43 5.68
CA LEU A 24 6.72 -15.09 5.00
C LEU A 24 6.37 -16.46 5.60
N ARG A 25 7.26 -17.04 6.40
CA ARG A 25 7.13 -18.41 6.94
C ARG A 25 6.86 -18.45 8.44
N THR A 26 6.95 -17.31 9.12
CA THR A 26 6.86 -17.26 10.59
C THR A 26 6.04 -16.06 11.01
N THR A 27 4.99 -16.31 11.78
CA THR A 27 4.11 -15.31 12.35
C THR A 27 4.68 -14.79 13.66
N PHE A 28 4.59 -13.48 13.87
CA PHE A 28 4.98 -12.81 15.11
C PHE A 28 3.78 -12.05 15.66
N VAL A 29 3.46 -12.28 16.93
CA VAL A 29 2.34 -11.63 17.62
C VAL A 29 2.42 -10.10 17.49
N ILE A 30 1.24 -9.49 17.41
CA ILE A 30 1.02 -8.03 17.40
C ILE A 30 0.36 -7.67 18.73
N HIS A 31 0.82 -6.58 19.33
CA HIS A 31 0.24 -6.04 20.55
C HIS A 31 -0.51 -4.74 20.25
N PRO A 32 -1.78 -4.59 20.69
CA PRO A 32 -2.52 -3.34 20.55
C PRO A 32 -1.74 -2.15 21.11
N GLY A 33 -1.86 -0.99 20.46
CA GLY A 33 -1.16 0.25 20.85
C GLY A 33 0.34 0.29 20.49
N THR A 34 0.91 -0.79 19.96
CA THR A 34 2.31 -0.82 19.53
C THR A 34 2.43 -0.48 18.04
N PRO A 35 3.25 0.51 17.64
CA PRO A 35 3.51 0.79 16.23
C PRO A 35 4.45 -0.27 15.63
N TYR A 36 4.14 -0.73 14.42
CA TYR A 36 4.97 -1.67 13.67
C TYR A 36 5.30 -1.13 12.29
N TRP A 37 6.55 -1.31 11.87
CA TRP A 37 6.96 -1.12 10.48
C TRP A 37 6.58 -2.36 9.67
N ILE A 38 5.91 -2.12 8.55
CA ILE A 38 5.47 -3.15 7.62
C ILE A 38 6.09 -2.86 6.26
N ASN A 39 6.83 -3.81 5.71
CA ASN A 39 7.41 -3.72 4.38
C ASN A 39 6.99 -4.96 3.58
N PHE A 40 6.51 -4.73 2.37
CA PHE A 40 6.09 -5.78 1.46
C PHE A 40 6.12 -5.28 0.02
N ASN A 41 6.26 -6.22 -0.92
CA ASN A 41 6.24 -5.92 -2.34
C ASN A 41 4.80 -5.91 -2.86
N LEU A 42 4.55 -5.00 -3.77
CA LEU A 42 3.33 -4.97 -4.58
C LEU A 42 3.51 -5.88 -5.80
N GLN A 43 2.43 -6.15 -6.53
CA GLN A 43 2.55 -6.86 -7.81
C GLN A 43 3.35 -5.96 -8.77
N PRO A 44 4.25 -6.50 -9.61
CA PRO A 44 4.87 -5.69 -10.66
C PRO A 44 3.81 -5.34 -11.70
N ASP A 45 3.82 -4.10 -12.17
CA ASP A 45 3.00 -3.64 -13.29
C ASP A 45 3.75 -2.57 -14.09
N ASP A 46 3.45 -2.48 -15.38
CA ASP A 46 3.99 -1.45 -16.27
C ASP A 46 2.83 -0.57 -16.74
N TYR A 47 2.84 0.69 -16.32
CA TYR A 47 1.73 1.60 -16.54
C TYR A 47 2.20 3.01 -16.90
N VAL A 48 1.62 3.56 -17.96
CA VAL A 48 1.86 4.93 -18.41
C VAL A 48 0.69 5.82 -18.00
N PHE A 49 0.95 6.77 -17.10
CA PHE A 49 -0.01 7.80 -16.72
C PHE A 49 -0.10 8.86 -17.81
N GLN A 50 -1.30 9.09 -18.35
CA GLN A 50 -1.53 10.12 -19.35
C GLN A 50 -1.51 11.52 -18.71
N PRO A 51 -1.25 12.59 -19.49
CA PRO A 51 -1.34 13.96 -18.99
C PRO A 51 -2.68 14.23 -18.30
N GLY A 52 -2.63 14.89 -17.14
CA GLY A 52 -3.80 15.18 -16.31
C GLY A 52 -4.23 14.05 -15.37
N HIS A 53 -3.63 12.86 -15.45
CA HIS A 53 -3.84 11.80 -14.46
C HIS A 53 -3.19 12.15 -13.12
N ARG A 54 -3.74 11.58 -12.05
CA ARG A 54 -3.20 11.65 -10.70
C ARG A 54 -2.99 10.25 -10.14
N ILE A 55 -1.98 10.12 -9.29
CA ILE A 55 -1.73 8.90 -8.52
C ILE A 55 -2.34 9.10 -7.14
N GLY A 56 -3.32 8.27 -6.81
CA GLY A 56 -3.87 8.12 -5.47
C GLY A 56 -3.35 6.85 -4.82
N ILE A 57 -3.17 6.88 -3.50
CA ILE A 57 -2.83 5.71 -2.69
C ILE A 57 -3.92 5.52 -1.65
N VAL A 58 -4.44 4.31 -1.54
CA VAL A 58 -5.44 3.93 -0.56
C VAL A 58 -4.90 2.81 0.30
N VAL A 59 -4.93 3.02 1.61
CA VAL A 59 -4.59 2.00 2.61
C VAL A 59 -5.88 1.61 3.33
N LEU A 60 -6.20 0.32 3.35
CA LEU A 60 -7.39 -0.21 4.01
C LEU A 60 -7.11 -1.54 4.72
N SER A 61 -8.02 -1.98 5.58
CA SER A 61 -7.86 -3.25 6.31
C SER A 61 -8.37 -4.45 5.51
N SER A 62 -9.69 -4.54 5.35
CA SER A 62 -10.39 -5.68 4.76
C SER A 62 -10.90 -5.34 3.37
N ASP A 63 -10.44 -6.12 2.41
CA ASP A 63 -11.02 -6.26 1.09
C ASP A 63 -12.22 -7.22 1.13
N HIS A 64 -13.35 -6.80 0.54
CA HIS A 64 -14.58 -7.59 0.49
C HIS A 64 -14.40 -8.96 -0.18
N TYR A 65 -13.63 -9.02 -1.27
CA TYR A 65 -13.57 -10.20 -2.13
C TYR A 65 -12.35 -11.08 -1.84
N PHE A 66 -11.27 -10.50 -1.29
CA PHE A 66 -9.97 -11.16 -1.26
C PHE A 66 -9.36 -11.36 0.13
N THR A 67 -9.94 -10.77 1.19
CA THR A 67 -9.42 -10.96 2.56
C THR A 67 -10.49 -11.47 3.49
N LYS A 68 -10.05 -12.20 4.52
CA LYS A 68 -10.93 -12.58 5.63
C LYS A 68 -11.41 -11.31 6.33
N ARG A 69 -12.72 -11.24 6.55
CA ARG A 69 -13.32 -10.23 7.41
C ARG A 69 -13.25 -10.71 8.86
N PRO A 70 -12.80 -9.86 9.80
CA PRO A 70 -12.92 -10.18 11.21
C PRO A 70 -14.39 -10.51 11.55
N PRO A 71 -14.67 -11.53 12.36
CA PRO A 71 -16.01 -11.78 12.84
C PRO A 71 -16.50 -10.59 13.69
N ASP A 72 -17.82 -10.39 13.75
CA ASP A 72 -18.42 -9.27 14.49
C ASP A 72 -18.04 -9.31 15.99
N SER A 73 -17.67 -10.49 16.52
CA SER A 73 -17.23 -10.69 17.90
C SER A 73 -15.84 -10.11 18.23
N THR A 74 -15.08 -9.63 17.24
CA THR A 74 -13.74 -9.04 17.47
C THR A 74 -13.77 -7.57 17.93
N GLY A 75 -14.95 -6.97 18.02
CA GLY A 75 -15.13 -5.55 18.36
C GLY A 75 -14.61 -4.59 17.27
N ASP A 76 -14.73 -3.29 17.52
CA ASP A 76 -14.27 -2.25 16.60
C ASP A 76 -12.74 -2.25 16.51
N THR A 77 -12.19 -2.89 15.48
CA THR A 77 -10.75 -2.87 15.22
C THR A 77 -10.35 -1.52 14.62
N VAL A 78 -9.64 -0.71 15.41
CA VAL A 78 -9.09 0.58 14.95
C VAL A 78 -7.66 0.38 14.44
N ILE A 79 -7.41 0.83 13.20
CA ILE A 79 -6.07 0.83 12.60
C ILE A 79 -5.67 2.28 12.36
N SER A 80 -4.55 2.67 12.96
CA SER A 80 -3.95 3.99 12.77
C SER A 80 -2.70 3.87 11.91
N VAL A 81 -2.54 4.80 10.97
CA VAL A 81 -1.39 4.86 10.06
C VAL A 81 -0.78 6.26 10.12
N ASP A 82 0.53 6.34 10.32
CA ASP A 82 1.28 7.59 10.25
C ASP A 82 1.67 7.87 8.78
N VAL A 83 0.85 8.64 8.08
CA VAL A 83 1.02 8.92 6.64
C VAL A 83 2.33 9.62 6.31
N LYS A 84 2.93 10.37 7.26
CA LYS A 84 4.21 11.05 7.06
C LYS A 84 5.39 10.10 7.01
N LYS A 85 5.19 8.83 7.41
CA LYS A 85 6.21 7.78 7.44
C LYS A 85 5.99 6.70 6.38
N ILE A 86 5.05 6.91 5.47
CA ILE A 86 4.84 6.02 4.33
C ILE A 86 5.83 6.40 3.23
N THR A 87 6.62 5.43 2.80
CA THR A 87 7.48 5.54 1.62
C THR A 87 7.07 4.51 0.59
N ILE A 88 6.90 4.94 -0.66
CA ILE A 88 6.55 4.09 -1.78
C ILE A 88 7.59 4.33 -2.88
N PRO A 89 8.58 3.44 -3.04
CA PRO A 89 9.49 3.52 -4.17
C PRO A 89 8.75 3.12 -5.43
N VAL A 90 8.76 3.99 -6.44
CA VAL A 90 8.18 3.72 -7.77
C VAL A 90 9.31 3.66 -8.79
N PRO A 91 9.54 2.51 -9.46
CA PRO A 91 10.51 2.43 -10.52
C PRO A 91 10.02 3.21 -11.74
N ILE A 92 10.77 4.24 -12.15
CA ILE A 92 10.44 5.06 -13.32
C ILE A 92 11.35 4.67 -14.49
N VAL A 93 10.76 4.37 -15.64
CA VAL A 93 11.49 4.13 -16.89
C VAL A 93 12.27 5.41 -17.26
N GLY A 94 13.59 5.31 -17.41
CA GLY A 94 14.46 6.47 -17.66
C GLY A 94 14.91 7.22 -16.41
N GLY A 95 14.47 6.82 -15.21
CA GLY A 95 14.97 7.34 -13.93
C GLY A 95 14.52 8.76 -13.58
N GLU A 96 15.25 9.39 -12.67
CA GLU A 96 14.90 10.69 -12.07
C GLU A 96 14.83 11.83 -13.11
N THR A 97 15.70 11.81 -14.12
CA THR A 97 15.68 12.80 -15.20
C THR A 97 14.39 12.75 -16.01
N ALA A 98 13.89 11.54 -16.31
CA ALA A 98 12.62 11.37 -17.01
C ALA A 98 11.44 11.86 -16.17
N LEU A 99 11.46 11.61 -14.85
CA LEU A 99 10.45 12.10 -13.93
C LEU A 99 10.44 13.63 -13.85
N ALA A 100 11.61 14.25 -13.70
CA ALA A 100 11.74 15.71 -13.61
C ALA A 100 11.19 16.41 -14.86
N ASN A 101 11.42 15.84 -16.05
CA ASN A 101 10.89 16.38 -17.31
C ASN A 101 9.36 16.17 -17.48
N ALA A 102 8.79 15.17 -16.79
CA ALA A 102 7.37 14.82 -16.92
C ALA A 102 6.46 15.56 -15.92
N LEU A 103 7.04 16.03 -14.81
CA LEU A 103 6.31 16.83 -13.82
C LEU A 103 6.33 18.31 -14.22
N PRO A 104 5.22 19.04 -14.05
CA PRO A 104 5.22 20.49 -14.25
C PRO A 104 6.14 21.16 -13.22
N GLU A 105 6.79 22.26 -13.61
CA GLU A 105 7.43 23.15 -12.64
C GLU A 105 6.36 23.77 -11.72
N GLU A 106 6.61 23.77 -10.40
CA GLU A 106 5.72 24.37 -9.39
C GLU A 106 5.71 25.90 -9.44
#